data_AF-A0AA88KP39-F1
#
_entry.id   AF-A0AA88KP39-F1
#
_cell.length_a   1.000
_cell.length_b   1.000
_cell.length_c   1.000
_cell.angle_alpha   90.00
_cell.angle_beta   90.00
_cell.angle_gamma   90.00
#
_symmetry.space_group_name_H-M   'P 1'
#
loop_
_entity.id
_entity.type
_entity.pdbx_description
1 polymer ?
#
loop_
_entity_poly.entity_id
_entity_poly.type
_entity_poly.pdbx_seq_one_letter_code
_entity_poly.pdbx_strand_id
1 'polypeptide(L)'
;MKEDISVVGVREGKKQNNKLKKNLLSLVMSESSLLQQFVRARITQQPLVHLLIISSIIWFLMLQVSCQSNFVGIPKSFADALDAATSSYVVTKEWTNYLEERGILFPVPECVGSPQYPPFINISRNYINICFDMESSTPWKEIYMKSGEMIARAIKEHYQFSNFTANFKPTSMAKGFFSTLKTQVDTGVCDIVTSCVSWNDERKAQVKFNCAYGKSFQSVLRSGRDNSTSFKTVDDLNKPGMTIVVSPETIHDKWAAENLKQAQLVKMAASYDEIFPMIQSGKYHAFIADAIDIYQWYSRNKNNCSGCSVIVFGDSQPFGSFITNKIIDSGSCMRGSLSSMILFVALQLVLVVICKYI
;
A
#
# COMPACT_ATOMS: atom_id res chain seq x y z
N MET A 1 70.07 -73.85 -70.16
CA MET A 1 71.32 -73.31 -70.73
C MET A 1 71.60 -71.95 -70.12
N LYS A 2 72.87 -71.56 -70.03
CA LYS A 2 73.28 -70.17 -69.78
C LYS A 2 72.89 -69.29 -70.97
N GLU A 3 72.67 -68.00 -70.77
CA GLU A 3 73.64 -66.96 -71.19
C GLU A 3 73.27 -65.57 -70.66
N ASP A 4 74.31 -64.74 -70.46
CA ASP A 4 74.24 -63.35 -70.00
C ASP A 4 73.98 -62.36 -71.17
N ILE A 5 73.67 -61.09 -70.87
CA ILE A 5 74.51 -59.90 -71.25
C ILE A 5 73.78 -58.53 -71.12
N SER A 6 74.44 -57.64 -70.35
CA SER A 6 74.47 -56.15 -70.31
C SER A 6 73.25 -55.22 -70.54
N VAL A 7 72.83 -54.58 -69.45
CA VAL A 7 72.93 -53.12 -69.13
C VAL A 7 72.86 -52.07 -70.27
N VAL A 8 71.75 -51.30 -70.27
CA VAL A 8 71.63 -49.84 -70.59
C VAL A 8 70.43 -49.27 -69.77
N GLY A 9 70.37 -48.06 -69.21
CA GLY A 9 71.41 -47.02 -69.02
C GLY A 9 70.93 -45.63 -68.53
N VAL A 10 69.65 -45.25 -68.65
CA VAL A 10 69.21 -43.83 -68.61
C VAL A 10 68.92 -43.26 -67.20
N ARG A 11 69.69 -42.23 -66.81
CA ARG A 11 69.38 -41.32 -65.68
C ARG A 11 68.84 -39.98 -66.20
N GLU A 12 67.52 -39.77 -66.23
CA GLU A 12 66.97 -38.41 -66.28
C GLU A 12 65.54 -38.36 -65.73
N GLY A 13 65.29 -37.50 -64.72
CA GLY A 13 63.97 -37.43 -64.06
C GLY A 13 63.93 -36.80 -62.65
N LYS A 14 65.06 -36.66 -61.95
CA LYS A 14 65.08 -36.12 -60.58
C LYS A 14 65.03 -34.58 -60.45
N LYS A 15 65.16 -33.80 -61.54
CA LYS A 15 65.19 -32.32 -61.46
C LYS A 15 63.80 -31.64 -61.51
N GLN A 16 62.80 -32.24 -62.13
CA GLN A 16 61.50 -31.57 -62.35
C GLN A 16 60.56 -31.63 -61.12
N ASN A 17 60.66 -32.70 -60.33
CA ASN A 17 59.81 -32.93 -59.14
C ASN A 17 60.08 -31.92 -57.99
N ASN A 18 61.32 -31.40 -57.87
CA ASN A 18 61.67 -30.42 -56.83
C ASN A 18 61.14 -29.00 -57.08
N LYS A 19 60.83 -28.62 -58.33
CA LYS A 19 60.25 -27.30 -58.64
C LYS A 19 58.75 -27.27 -58.29
N LEU A 20 58.04 -28.36 -58.57
CA LEU A 20 56.62 -28.50 -58.22
C LEU A 20 56.39 -28.53 -56.70
N LYS A 21 57.22 -29.28 -55.94
CA LYS A 21 57.16 -29.30 -54.47
C LYS A 21 57.39 -27.94 -53.82
N LYS A 22 58.30 -27.11 -54.35
CA LYS A 22 58.55 -25.76 -53.78
C LYS A 22 57.34 -24.83 -53.95
N ASN A 23 56.69 -24.84 -55.11
CA ASN A 23 55.52 -24.00 -55.36
C ASN A 23 54.29 -24.44 -54.54
N LEU A 24 54.12 -25.75 -54.29
CA LEU A 24 53.05 -26.25 -53.42
C LEU A 24 53.27 -25.82 -51.96
N LEU A 25 54.50 -25.91 -51.44
CA LEU A 25 54.79 -25.46 -50.08
C LEU A 25 54.57 -23.95 -49.89
N SER A 26 54.88 -23.10 -50.88
CA SER A 26 54.64 -21.66 -50.75
C SER A 26 53.16 -21.29 -50.68
N LEU A 27 52.27 -22.02 -51.37
CA LEU A 27 50.82 -21.82 -51.24
C LEU A 27 50.32 -22.21 -49.85
N VAL A 28 50.71 -23.40 -49.37
CA VAL A 28 50.27 -23.90 -48.05
C VAL A 28 50.76 -23.02 -46.89
N MET A 29 51.97 -22.44 -46.99
CA MET A 29 52.46 -21.49 -45.98
C MET A 29 51.80 -20.11 -46.07
N SER A 30 51.31 -19.69 -47.24
CA SER A 30 50.52 -18.46 -47.40
C SER A 30 49.16 -18.59 -46.71
N GLU A 31 48.46 -19.71 -46.92
CA GLU A 31 47.15 -19.94 -46.27
C GLU A 31 47.28 -20.15 -44.76
N SER A 32 48.34 -20.80 -44.28
CA SER A 32 48.56 -20.96 -42.84
C SER A 32 48.82 -19.63 -42.12
N SER A 33 49.46 -18.66 -42.78
CA SER A 33 49.66 -17.30 -42.26
C SER A 33 48.33 -16.54 -42.11
N LEU A 34 47.44 -16.62 -43.10
CA LEU A 34 46.11 -16.02 -43.03
C LEU A 34 45.24 -16.70 -41.98
N LEU A 35 45.25 -18.04 -41.89
CA LEU A 35 44.53 -18.77 -40.85
C LEU A 35 45.04 -18.39 -39.44
N GLN A 36 46.36 -18.28 -39.24
CA GLN A 36 46.92 -17.88 -37.94
C GLN A 36 46.59 -16.42 -37.57
N GLN A 37 46.50 -15.50 -38.53
CA GLN A 37 46.02 -14.14 -38.28
C GLN A 37 44.52 -14.13 -37.91
N PHE A 38 43.67 -14.85 -38.62
CA PHE A 38 42.24 -15.01 -38.28
C PHE A 38 42.01 -15.67 -36.92
N VAL A 39 42.82 -16.66 -36.55
CA VAL A 39 42.74 -17.34 -35.24
C VAL A 39 43.23 -16.41 -34.12
N ARG A 40 44.33 -15.66 -34.30
CA ARG A 40 44.79 -14.68 -33.30
C ARG A 40 43.79 -13.53 -33.10
N ALA A 41 43.13 -13.05 -34.16
CA ALA A 41 42.09 -12.03 -34.07
C ALA A 41 40.82 -12.51 -33.31
N ARG A 42 40.46 -13.80 -33.41
CA ARG A 42 39.34 -14.36 -32.63
C ARG A 42 39.65 -14.49 -31.14
N ILE A 43 40.89 -14.83 -30.78
CA ILE A 43 41.29 -15.07 -29.39
C ILE A 43 41.33 -13.76 -28.59
N THR A 44 41.62 -12.62 -29.21
CA THR A 44 41.63 -11.31 -28.54
C THR A 44 40.26 -10.66 -28.34
N GLN A 45 39.21 -11.08 -29.06
CA GLN A 45 37.85 -10.52 -28.91
C GLN A 45 36.98 -11.22 -27.83
N GLN A 46 37.29 -12.46 -27.44
CA GLN A 46 36.53 -13.18 -26.39
C GLN A 46 36.39 -12.45 -25.04
N PRO A 47 37.44 -11.86 -24.42
CA PRO A 47 37.31 -11.25 -23.09
C PRO A 47 36.36 -10.06 -23.07
N LEU A 48 36.27 -9.30 -24.17
CA LEU A 48 35.37 -8.14 -24.26
C LEU A 48 33.90 -8.56 -24.22
N VAL A 49 33.54 -9.61 -24.97
CA VAL A 49 32.17 -10.15 -25.01
C VAL A 49 31.74 -10.66 -23.63
N HIS A 50 32.62 -11.36 -22.91
CA HIS A 50 32.33 -11.80 -21.54
C HIS A 50 32.16 -10.62 -20.58
N LEU A 51 32.97 -9.56 -20.69
CA LEU A 51 32.84 -8.36 -19.86
C LEU A 51 31.49 -7.64 -20.07
N LEU A 52 31.03 -7.52 -21.32
CA LEU A 52 29.73 -6.91 -21.64
C LEU A 52 28.55 -7.75 -21.12
N ILE A 53 28.63 -9.08 -21.21
CA ILE A 53 27.61 -9.98 -20.64
C ILE A 53 27.55 -9.83 -19.11
N ILE A 54 28.70 -9.84 -18.43
CA ILE A 54 28.78 -9.67 -16.97
C ILE A 54 28.25 -8.28 -16.56
N SER A 55 28.61 -7.22 -17.27
CA SER A 55 28.07 -5.87 -17.04
C SER A 55 26.55 -5.82 -17.20
N SER A 56 26.00 -6.48 -18.23
CA SER A 56 24.57 -6.58 -18.47
C SER A 56 23.83 -7.31 -17.33
N ILE A 57 24.41 -8.40 -16.82
CA ILE A 57 23.86 -9.17 -15.68
C ILE A 57 23.90 -8.33 -14.40
N ILE A 58 25.02 -7.66 -14.10
CA ILE A 58 25.14 -6.78 -12.93
C ILE A 58 24.13 -5.63 -13.00
N TRP A 59 23.98 -4.98 -14.16
CA TRP A 59 23.01 -3.91 -14.35
C TRP A 59 21.56 -4.40 -14.19
N PHE A 60 21.23 -5.58 -14.71
CA PHE A 60 19.93 -6.20 -14.51
C PHE A 60 19.66 -6.52 -13.03
N LEU A 61 20.63 -7.10 -12.32
CA LEU A 61 20.53 -7.37 -10.88
C LEU A 61 20.35 -6.06 -10.08
N MET A 62 21.09 -5.01 -10.41
CA MET A 62 20.92 -3.68 -9.80
C MET A 62 19.51 -3.09 -10.08
N LEU A 63 18.95 -3.30 -11.27
CA LEU A 63 17.57 -2.88 -11.59
C LEU A 63 16.53 -3.65 -10.77
N GLN A 64 16.71 -4.96 -10.60
CA GLN A 64 15.83 -5.80 -9.78
C GLN A 64 15.86 -5.35 -8.31
N VAL A 65 17.05 -5.10 -7.76
CA VAL A 65 17.23 -4.55 -6.40
C VAL A 65 16.60 -3.16 -6.28
N SER A 66 16.66 -2.33 -7.32
CA SER A 66 16.05 -0.99 -7.33
C SER A 66 14.52 -1.00 -7.36
N CYS A 67 13.88 -2.03 -7.94
CA CYS A 67 12.42 -2.22 -7.80
C CYS A 67 12.02 -2.82 -6.44
N GLN A 68 12.97 -3.41 -5.70
CA GLN A 68 12.75 -3.98 -4.37
C GLN A 68 13.07 -3.02 -3.21
N SER A 69 13.61 -1.82 -3.48
CA SER A 69 13.99 -0.89 -2.43
C SER A 69 12.78 -0.26 -1.71
N ASN A 70 12.39 -0.88 -0.59
CA ASN A 70 11.57 -0.30 0.47
C ASN A 70 10.19 0.27 0.06
N PHE A 71 9.58 -0.19 -1.03
CA PHE A 71 8.23 0.25 -1.38
C PHE A 71 7.19 -0.44 -0.49
N VAL A 72 6.91 0.20 0.64
CA VAL A 72 5.80 -0.14 1.52
C VAL A 72 4.49 0.24 0.82
N GLY A 73 3.88 -0.75 0.18
CA GLY A 73 2.60 -0.63 -0.51
C GLY A 73 1.88 -1.98 -0.55
N ILE A 74 0.57 -1.93 -0.80
CA ILE A 74 -0.28 -3.12 -0.80
C ILE A 74 -0.45 -3.63 -2.24
N PRO A 75 -0.29 -4.95 -2.52
CA PRO A 75 -0.56 -5.49 -3.86
C PRO A 75 -2.02 -5.25 -4.27
N LYS A 76 -2.25 -4.81 -5.51
CA LYS A 76 -3.60 -4.48 -6.00
C LYS A 76 -4.62 -5.59 -5.75
N SER A 77 -4.26 -6.85 -6.00
CA SER A 77 -5.15 -7.99 -5.72
C SER A 77 -5.60 -8.03 -4.26
N PHE A 78 -4.70 -7.75 -3.32
CA PHE A 78 -5.04 -7.82 -1.90
C PHE A 78 -5.84 -6.60 -1.45
N ALA A 79 -5.55 -5.42 -2.00
CA ALA A 79 -6.38 -4.22 -1.83
C ALA A 79 -7.83 -4.41 -2.34
N ASP A 80 -7.99 -5.00 -3.53
CA ASP A 80 -9.32 -5.27 -4.11
C ASP A 80 -10.07 -6.35 -3.31
N ALA A 81 -9.37 -7.35 -2.77
CA ALA A 81 -9.96 -8.34 -1.88
C ALA A 81 -10.41 -7.77 -0.52
N LEU A 82 -9.70 -6.78 0.04
CA LEU A 82 -10.13 -6.06 1.24
C LEU A 82 -11.38 -5.21 0.98
N ASP A 83 -11.51 -4.58 -0.19
CA ASP A 83 -12.75 -3.90 -0.61
C ASP A 83 -13.92 -4.87 -0.73
N ALA A 84 -13.73 -5.98 -1.45
CA ALA A 84 -14.77 -6.99 -1.68
C ALA A 84 -15.22 -7.65 -0.36
N ALA A 85 -14.26 -7.97 0.52
CA ALA A 85 -14.54 -8.44 1.87
C ALA A 85 -15.36 -7.44 2.67
N THR A 86 -14.93 -6.16 2.69
CA THR A 86 -15.67 -5.09 3.38
C THR A 86 -17.09 -4.96 2.82
N SER A 87 -17.24 -4.83 1.50
CA SER A 87 -18.53 -4.72 0.82
C SER A 87 -19.45 -5.91 1.08
N SER A 88 -18.90 -7.12 1.21
CA SER A 88 -19.69 -8.32 1.44
C SER A 88 -20.22 -8.41 2.88
N TYR A 89 -19.43 -8.02 3.88
CA TYR A 89 -19.82 -8.21 5.28
C TYR A 89 -20.78 -7.11 5.78
N VAL A 90 -20.63 -5.86 5.32
CA VAL A 90 -21.40 -4.72 5.86
C VAL A 90 -22.91 -4.80 5.57
N VAL A 91 -23.30 -5.58 4.56
CA VAL A 91 -24.70 -5.85 4.21
C VAL A 91 -25.26 -7.13 4.84
N THR A 92 -24.49 -7.83 5.68
CA THR A 92 -24.94 -9.06 6.35
C THR A 92 -25.80 -8.76 7.57
N LYS A 93 -26.80 -9.62 7.83
CA LYS A 93 -27.58 -9.58 9.06
C LYS A 93 -26.74 -9.74 10.32
N GLU A 94 -25.62 -10.47 10.24
CA GLU A 94 -24.70 -10.60 11.38
C GLU A 94 -24.08 -9.25 11.76
N TRP A 95 -23.69 -8.44 10.78
CA TRP A 95 -23.17 -7.10 11.04
C TRP A 95 -24.24 -6.16 11.59
N THR A 96 -25.42 -6.11 10.96
CA THR A 96 -26.50 -5.22 11.41
C THR A 96 -26.97 -5.57 12.82
N ASN A 97 -27.22 -6.86 13.11
CA ASN A 97 -27.62 -7.30 14.44
C ASN A 97 -26.56 -6.96 15.50
N TYR A 98 -25.26 -7.16 15.18
CA TYR A 98 -24.17 -6.86 16.11
C TYR A 98 -24.11 -5.38 16.52
N LEU A 99 -24.45 -4.48 15.60
CA LEU A 99 -24.59 -3.04 15.85
C LEU A 99 -25.88 -2.72 16.63
N GLU A 100 -27.01 -3.28 16.21
CA GLU A 100 -28.33 -3.09 16.86
C GLU A 100 -28.30 -3.51 18.34
N GLU A 101 -27.70 -4.67 18.66
CA GLU A 101 -27.48 -5.18 20.03
C GLU A 101 -26.67 -4.21 20.91
N ARG A 102 -25.86 -3.34 20.30
CA ARG A 102 -25.03 -2.32 20.97
C ARG A 102 -25.69 -0.94 21.01
N GLY A 103 -26.94 -0.83 20.56
CA GLY A 103 -27.66 0.44 20.44
C GLY A 103 -27.09 1.36 19.36
N ILE A 104 -26.43 0.79 18.36
CA ILE A 104 -25.81 1.50 17.24
C ILE A 104 -26.75 1.38 16.04
N LEU A 105 -27.58 2.41 15.84
CA LEU A 105 -28.63 2.43 14.82
C LEU A 105 -28.34 3.52 13.79
N PHE A 106 -27.90 3.12 12.60
CA PHE A 106 -27.74 4.00 11.44
C PHE A 106 -28.03 3.24 10.13
N PRO A 107 -28.35 3.94 9.03
CA PRO A 107 -28.34 3.33 7.71
C PRO A 107 -26.90 2.97 7.32
N VAL A 108 -26.66 1.70 7.01
CA VAL A 108 -25.43 1.29 6.31
C VAL A 108 -25.48 1.90 4.90
N PRO A 109 -24.48 2.70 4.47
CA PRO A 109 -24.43 3.22 3.12
C PRO A 109 -24.38 2.10 2.08
N GLU A 110 -25.00 2.32 0.92
CA GLU A 110 -24.73 1.50 -0.26
C GLU A 110 -23.26 1.64 -0.68
N CYS A 111 -22.60 0.51 -0.92
CA CYS A 111 -21.28 0.45 -1.53
C CYS A 111 -21.32 1.01 -2.96
N VAL A 112 -20.53 2.05 -3.23
CA VAL A 112 -20.40 2.62 -4.58
C VAL A 112 -19.56 1.69 -5.45
N GLY A 113 -20.26 0.93 -6.30
CA GLY A 113 -19.69 -0.17 -7.07
C GLY A 113 -19.55 -1.43 -6.22
N SER A 114 -20.02 -2.56 -6.74
CA SER A 114 -19.92 -3.87 -6.07
C SER A 114 -18.52 -4.45 -6.29
N PRO A 115 -17.57 -4.34 -5.33
CA PRO A 115 -16.19 -4.71 -5.57
C PRO A 115 -16.10 -6.24 -5.69
N GLN A 116 -15.46 -6.71 -6.75
CA GLN A 116 -15.32 -8.15 -7.00
C GLN A 116 -14.00 -8.65 -6.43
N TYR A 117 -14.03 -9.84 -5.84
CA TYR A 117 -12.81 -10.54 -5.46
C TYR A 117 -11.99 -10.85 -6.74
N PRO A 118 -10.68 -10.55 -6.77
CA PRO A 118 -9.81 -11.02 -7.84
C PRO A 118 -9.66 -12.55 -7.78
N PRO A 119 -9.31 -13.21 -8.91
CA PRO A 119 -9.21 -14.68 -8.96
C PRO A 119 -8.08 -15.27 -8.10
N PHE A 120 -7.14 -14.44 -7.65
CA PHE A 120 -6.08 -14.81 -6.71
C PHE A 120 -5.63 -13.57 -5.94
N ILE A 121 -5.02 -13.78 -4.77
CA ILE A 121 -4.39 -12.72 -3.98
C ILE A 121 -2.92 -13.01 -3.72
N ASN A 122 -2.07 -12.02 -4.00
CA ASN A 122 -0.66 -12.06 -3.66
C ASN A 122 -0.46 -11.67 -2.18
N ILE A 123 -0.51 -12.65 -1.30
CA ILE A 123 -0.15 -12.51 0.12
C ILE A 123 0.66 -13.75 0.56
N SER A 124 1.81 -13.52 1.20
CA SER A 124 2.71 -14.59 1.67
C SER A 124 2.43 -15.06 3.09
N ARG A 125 1.53 -14.37 3.80
CA ARG A 125 1.14 -14.62 5.18
C ARG A 125 -0.31 -15.06 5.28
N ASN A 126 -0.61 -15.77 6.37
CA ASN A 126 -1.93 -16.31 6.67
C ASN A 126 -2.72 -15.43 7.65
N TYR A 127 -2.52 -14.11 7.62
CA TYR A 127 -3.23 -13.15 8.46
C TYR A 127 -3.26 -11.75 7.84
N ILE A 128 -4.19 -10.92 8.30
CA ILE A 128 -4.21 -9.48 8.02
C ILE A 128 -3.86 -8.69 9.29
N ASN A 129 -3.00 -7.67 9.17
CA ASN A 129 -2.72 -6.76 10.27
C ASN A 129 -3.77 -5.66 10.30
N ILE A 130 -4.47 -5.50 11.43
CA ILE A 130 -5.60 -4.58 11.57
C ILE A 130 -5.33 -3.57 12.65
N CYS A 131 -5.29 -2.29 12.28
CA CYS A 131 -5.10 -1.20 13.22
C CYS A 131 -6.43 -0.59 13.65
N PHE A 132 -6.51 -0.23 14.92
CA PHE A 132 -7.66 0.47 15.48
C PHE A 132 -7.24 1.42 16.60
N ASP A 133 -8.06 2.43 16.83
CA ASP A 133 -7.95 3.40 17.92
C ASP A 133 -8.16 2.67 19.25
N MET A 134 -7.12 2.70 20.11
CA MET A 134 -7.16 2.00 21.40
C MET A 134 -7.80 2.84 22.52
N GLU A 135 -7.92 4.16 22.35
CA GLU A 135 -8.57 5.09 23.28
C GLU A 135 -10.09 5.12 23.10
N SER A 136 -10.63 4.61 21.98
CA SER A 136 -12.07 4.35 21.80
C SER A 136 -12.65 3.46 22.91
N SER A 137 -13.81 3.84 23.45
CA SER A 137 -14.52 3.11 24.49
C SER A 137 -15.53 2.08 23.92
N THR A 138 -16.28 1.41 24.79
CA THR A 138 -17.34 0.46 24.40
C THR A 138 -18.60 1.23 23.98
N PRO A 139 -19.18 0.95 22.80
CA PRO A 139 -19.02 -0.28 22.01
C PRO A 139 -17.97 -0.25 20.88
N TRP A 140 -17.41 0.90 20.54
CA TRP A 140 -16.60 1.07 19.32
C TRP A 140 -15.40 0.14 19.22
N LYS A 141 -14.67 -0.07 20.32
CA LYS A 141 -13.54 -1.02 20.36
C LYS A 141 -13.94 -2.43 19.91
N GLU A 142 -15.10 -2.91 20.34
CA GLU A 142 -15.63 -4.21 19.95
C GLU A 142 -16.04 -4.22 18.47
N ILE A 143 -16.67 -3.14 17.99
CA ILE A 143 -17.10 -2.96 16.60
C ILE A 143 -15.90 -2.95 15.63
N TYR A 144 -14.79 -2.32 15.99
CA TYR A 144 -13.56 -2.32 15.19
C TYR A 144 -12.92 -3.71 15.11
N MET A 145 -12.96 -4.46 16.21
CA MET A 145 -12.50 -5.86 16.24
C MET A 145 -13.41 -6.75 15.40
N LYS A 146 -14.73 -6.66 15.58
CA LYS A 146 -15.72 -7.44 14.82
C LYS A 146 -15.64 -7.17 13.31
N SER A 147 -15.50 -5.90 12.91
CA SER A 147 -15.24 -5.51 11.52
C SER A 147 -14.01 -6.25 10.98
N GLY A 148 -12.90 -6.23 11.71
CA GLY A 148 -11.68 -6.91 11.31
C GLY A 148 -11.78 -8.44 11.23
N GLU A 149 -12.48 -9.07 12.17
CA GLU A 149 -12.79 -10.51 12.14
C GLU A 149 -13.62 -10.87 10.91
N MET A 150 -14.65 -10.07 10.59
CA MET A 150 -15.53 -10.32 9.44
C MET A 150 -14.80 -10.16 8.11
N ILE A 151 -13.87 -9.20 8.00
CA ILE A 151 -12.99 -9.04 6.82
C ILE A 151 -12.07 -10.26 6.67
N ALA A 152 -11.39 -10.67 7.75
CA ALA A 152 -10.51 -11.84 7.72
C ALA A 152 -11.27 -13.13 7.36
N ARG A 153 -12.47 -13.32 7.92
CA ARG A 153 -13.35 -14.46 7.62
C ARG A 153 -13.83 -14.45 6.16
N ALA A 154 -14.28 -13.32 5.63
CA ALA A 154 -14.75 -13.22 4.26
C ALA A 154 -13.63 -13.57 3.24
N ILE A 155 -12.40 -13.09 3.49
CA ILE A 155 -11.21 -13.48 2.70
C ILE A 155 -10.91 -14.98 2.86
N LYS A 156 -10.93 -15.51 4.10
CA LYS A 156 -10.71 -16.93 4.38
C LYS A 156 -11.66 -17.83 3.61
N GLU A 157 -12.96 -17.51 3.65
CA GLU A 157 -14.03 -18.28 3.01
C GLU A 157 -13.93 -18.20 1.48
N HIS A 158 -13.68 -17.00 0.92
CA HIS A 158 -13.57 -16.82 -0.53
C HIS A 158 -12.38 -17.59 -1.13
N TYR A 159 -11.19 -17.46 -0.56
CA TYR A 159 -9.97 -18.11 -1.06
C TYR A 159 -9.69 -19.49 -0.45
N GLN A 160 -10.64 -20.03 0.33
CA GLN A 160 -10.58 -21.36 0.95
C GLN A 160 -9.32 -21.60 1.81
N PHE A 161 -8.81 -20.55 2.47
CA PHE A 161 -7.63 -20.67 3.32
C PHE A 161 -7.93 -21.47 4.58
N SER A 162 -7.08 -22.45 4.90
CA SER A 162 -7.24 -23.32 6.09
C SER A 162 -7.16 -22.52 7.40
N ASN A 163 -6.15 -21.66 7.54
CA ASN A 163 -5.87 -20.90 8.76
C ASN A 163 -5.55 -19.43 8.46
N PHE A 164 -6.57 -18.65 8.08
CA PHE A 164 -6.44 -17.20 7.86
C PHE A 164 -7.13 -16.39 8.97
N THR A 165 -6.45 -15.42 9.57
CA THR A 165 -6.90 -14.73 10.80
C THR A 165 -6.69 -13.21 10.80
N ALA A 166 -7.35 -12.52 11.73
CA ALA A 166 -7.09 -11.11 12.03
C ALA A 166 -6.00 -10.97 13.11
N ASN A 167 -5.03 -10.08 12.88
CA ASN A 167 -3.95 -9.74 13.83
C ASN A 167 -4.11 -8.28 14.26
N PHE A 168 -4.74 -8.07 15.42
CA PHE A 168 -5.09 -6.74 15.91
C PHE A 168 -3.89 -5.97 16.47
N LYS A 169 -3.81 -4.69 16.11
CA LYS A 169 -2.77 -3.72 16.49
C LYS A 169 -3.43 -2.48 17.12
N PRO A 170 -3.61 -2.44 18.45
CA PRO A 170 -4.07 -1.24 19.13
C PRO A 170 -3.11 -0.08 18.85
N THR A 171 -3.65 1.06 18.44
CA THR A 171 -2.88 2.23 18.01
C THR A 171 -3.27 3.43 18.89
N SER A 172 -2.30 4.06 19.56
CA SER A 172 -2.55 5.21 20.42
C SER A 172 -2.71 6.51 19.64
N MET A 173 -3.81 7.21 19.84
CA MET A 173 -4.17 8.47 19.16
C MET A 173 -3.49 9.71 19.75
N ALA A 174 -2.52 9.55 20.65
CA ALA A 174 -1.81 10.63 21.35
C ALA A 174 -1.13 11.67 20.44
N LYS A 175 -0.89 11.35 19.15
CA LYS A 175 -0.30 12.26 18.15
C LYS A 175 -1.32 12.87 17.18
N GLY A 176 -2.61 12.61 17.37
CA GLY A 176 -3.70 13.00 16.48
C GLY A 176 -4.32 11.80 15.78
N PHE A 177 -5.64 11.86 15.55
CA PHE A 177 -6.43 10.69 15.14
C PHE A 177 -6.10 10.21 13.72
N PHE A 178 -6.27 11.09 12.72
CA PHE A 178 -6.17 10.67 11.32
C PHE A 178 -4.74 10.41 10.87
N SER A 179 -3.77 11.28 11.22
CA SER A 179 -2.38 11.12 10.78
C SER A 179 -1.75 9.86 11.36
N THR A 180 -2.07 9.52 12.62
CA THR A 180 -1.55 8.30 13.28
C THR A 180 -2.07 7.04 12.58
N LEU A 181 -3.38 6.92 12.36
CA LEU A 181 -3.98 5.76 11.69
C LEU A 181 -3.50 5.63 10.24
N LYS A 182 -3.41 6.76 9.50
CA LYS A 182 -2.84 6.79 8.15
C LYS A 182 -1.39 6.31 8.13
N THR A 183 -0.59 6.71 9.11
CA THR A 183 0.82 6.29 9.23
C THR A 183 0.94 4.77 9.38
N GLN A 184 0.01 4.10 10.08
CA GLN A 184 0.08 2.63 10.25
C GLN A 184 -0.03 1.87 8.93
N VAL A 185 -0.93 2.29 8.03
CA VAL A 185 -1.07 1.66 6.70
C VAL A 185 0.02 2.11 5.73
N ASP A 186 0.46 3.36 5.81
CA ASP A 186 1.53 3.90 4.96
C ASP A 186 2.93 3.36 5.30
N THR A 187 3.11 2.82 6.51
CA THR A 187 4.33 2.15 6.98
C THR A 187 4.21 0.63 7.01
N GLY A 188 3.06 0.07 6.60
CA GLY A 188 2.86 -1.38 6.46
C GLY A 188 2.79 -2.13 7.79
N VAL A 189 2.69 -1.40 8.91
CA VAL A 189 2.38 -1.99 10.23
C VAL A 189 1.02 -2.68 10.17
N CYS A 190 0.07 -2.05 9.47
CA CYS A 190 -1.26 -2.58 9.22
C CYS A 190 -1.61 -2.59 7.73
N ASP A 191 -2.41 -3.58 7.35
CA ASP A 191 -3.00 -3.69 6.00
C ASP A 191 -4.21 -2.77 5.87
N ILE A 192 -4.97 -2.66 6.96
CA ILE A 192 -6.26 -1.97 7.05
C ILE A 192 -6.45 -1.36 8.43
N VAL A 193 -7.12 -0.21 8.48
CA VAL A 193 -7.64 0.40 9.71
C VAL A 193 -9.14 0.15 9.76
N THR A 194 -9.67 -0.30 10.91
CA THR A 194 -11.12 -0.54 11.10
C THR A 194 -11.82 0.49 11.99
N SER A 195 -11.12 1.49 12.52
CA SER A 195 -11.72 2.61 13.28
C SER A 195 -12.77 3.39 12.48
N CYS A 196 -13.70 4.08 13.17
CA CYS A 196 -14.74 4.93 12.56
C CYS A 196 -14.18 6.23 11.96
N VAL A 197 -13.34 6.12 10.94
CA VAL A 197 -12.77 7.29 10.26
C VAL A 197 -13.79 7.85 9.28
N SER A 198 -14.36 9.00 9.65
CA SER A 198 -15.29 9.76 8.81
C SER A 198 -14.63 10.16 7.49
N TRP A 199 -15.36 9.99 6.40
CA TRP A 199 -14.91 10.34 5.06
C TRP A 199 -15.04 11.83 4.83
N ASN A 200 -14.04 12.43 4.22
CA ASN A 200 -14.15 13.73 3.56
C ASN A 200 -13.16 13.74 2.38
N ASP A 201 -13.25 14.71 1.48
CA ASP A 201 -12.49 14.65 0.23
C ASP A 201 -10.98 14.82 0.45
N GLU A 202 -10.57 15.56 1.48
CA GLU A 202 -9.18 15.68 1.94
C GLU A 202 -8.59 14.34 2.40
N ARG A 203 -9.37 13.53 3.12
CA ARG A 203 -8.97 12.18 3.56
C ARG A 203 -9.01 11.19 2.39
N LYS A 204 -10.00 11.27 1.49
CA LYS A 204 -10.09 10.41 0.28
C LYS A 204 -8.91 10.60 -0.68
N ALA A 205 -8.33 11.81 -0.74
CA ALA A 205 -7.11 12.05 -1.51
C ALA A 205 -5.86 11.37 -0.90
N GLN A 206 -5.92 11.03 0.39
CA GLN A 206 -4.79 10.57 1.19
C GLN A 206 -4.77 9.07 1.50
N VAL A 207 -5.92 8.42 1.51
CA VAL A 207 -6.09 6.98 1.78
C VAL A 207 -7.19 6.40 0.89
N LYS A 208 -7.17 5.10 0.63
CA LYS A 208 -8.28 4.42 -0.04
C LYS A 208 -9.24 3.87 1.02
N PHE A 209 -10.39 4.52 1.16
CA PHE A 209 -11.49 3.96 1.95
C PHE A 209 -12.06 2.71 1.26
N ASN A 210 -12.42 1.71 2.06
CA ASN A 210 -13.22 0.57 1.61
C ASN A 210 -14.71 0.99 1.60
N CYS A 211 -15.69 0.07 1.64
CA CYS A 211 -17.07 0.46 1.91
C CYS A 211 -17.22 1.07 3.31
N ALA A 212 -18.01 2.13 3.42
CA ALA A 212 -18.41 2.66 4.71
C ALA A 212 -19.39 1.68 5.36
N TYR A 213 -19.14 1.33 6.62
CA TYR A 213 -19.97 0.40 7.38
C TYR A 213 -21.05 1.12 8.20
N GLY A 214 -21.12 2.45 8.12
CA GLY A 214 -22.13 3.29 8.76
C GLY A 214 -22.09 4.76 8.32
N LYS A 215 -23.04 5.55 8.84
CA LYS A 215 -23.05 7.01 8.78
C LYS A 215 -23.46 7.60 10.12
N SER A 216 -22.92 8.77 10.47
CA SER A 216 -23.32 9.55 11.65
C SER A 216 -23.36 11.03 11.31
N PHE A 217 -23.56 11.88 12.32
CA PHE A 217 -23.60 13.33 12.27
C PHE A 217 -22.62 13.89 13.29
N GLN A 218 -22.34 15.19 13.22
CA GLN A 218 -21.65 15.87 14.31
C GLN A 218 -22.64 16.20 15.42
N SER A 219 -22.17 16.25 16.66
CA SER A 219 -22.99 16.65 17.80
C SER A 219 -22.19 17.44 18.82
N VAL A 220 -22.91 18.22 19.61
CA VAL A 220 -22.40 18.95 20.78
C VAL A 220 -23.04 18.37 22.03
N LEU A 221 -22.22 18.00 23.01
CA LEU A 221 -22.65 17.91 24.40
C LEU A 221 -22.32 19.24 25.09
N ARG A 222 -23.35 20.02 25.43
CA ARG A 222 -23.22 21.26 26.22
C ARG A 222 -23.36 20.91 27.70
N SER A 223 -22.44 21.37 28.54
CA SER A 223 -22.51 21.21 30.00
C SER A 223 -23.57 22.12 30.63
N GLY A 224 -23.90 21.89 31.91
CA GLY A 224 -24.80 22.76 32.68
C GLY A 224 -24.21 24.12 33.09
N ARG A 225 -22.95 24.41 32.73
CA ARG A 225 -22.26 25.65 33.09
C ARG A 225 -22.83 26.83 32.31
N ASP A 226 -23.08 27.95 33.00
CA ASP A 226 -23.53 29.22 32.41
C ASP A 226 -24.87 29.10 31.63
N ASN A 227 -25.75 28.21 32.11
CA ASN A 227 -27.06 27.86 31.54
C ASN A 227 -28.09 29.01 31.50
N SER A 228 -27.78 30.19 32.03
CA SER A 228 -28.54 31.43 31.78
C SER A 228 -28.41 31.91 30.34
N THR A 229 -27.38 31.45 29.61
CA THR A 229 -27.16 31.76 28.20
C THR A 229 -28.02 30.86 27.32
N SER A 230 -28.82 31.44 26.42
CA SER A 230 -29.58 30.63 25.46
C SER A 230 -28.64 29.87 24.52
N PHE A 231 -28.80 28.56 24.45
CA PHE A 231 -28.08 27.65 23.57
C PHE A 231 -29.12 26.93 22.70
N LYS A 232 -29.26 27.35 21.44
CA LYS A 232 -30.23 26.81 20.48
C LYS A 232 -29.58 26.16 19.26
N THR A 233 -28.35 26.58 18.96
CA THR A 233 -27.58 26.17 17.77
C THR A 233 -26.13 25.94 18.15
N VAL A 234 -25.36 25.25 17.32
CA VAL A 234 -23.90 25.12 17.55
C VAL A 234 -23.19 26.48 17.47
N ASP A 235 -23.70 27.42 16.66
CA ASP A 235 -23.13 28.76 16.50
C ASP A 235 -23.21 29.60 17.78
N ASP A 236 -24.13 29.27 18.71
CA ASP A 236 -24.22 29.90 20.02
C ASP A 236 -22.96 29.70 20.89
N LEU A 237 -22.09 28.74 20.53
CA LEU A 237 -20.79 28.52 21.16
C LEU A 237 -19.71 29.52 20.71
N ASN A 238 -19.91 30.21 19.58
CA ASN A 238 -18.92 31.10 18.97
C ASN A 238 -18.89 32.47 19.67
N LYS A 239 -18.58 32.46 20.98
CA LYS A 239 -18.61 33.64 21.87
C LYS A 239 -17.36 33.67 22.76
N PRO A 240 -16.83 34.85 23.10
CA PRO A 240 -15.70 34.97 24.03
C PRO A 240 -15.97 34.28 25.37
N GLY A 241 -14.95 33.64 25.94
CA GLY A 241 -15.04 32.93 27.22
C GLY A 241 -15.60 31.51 27.15
N MET A 242 -16.23 31.10 26.03
CA MET A 242 -16.62 29.72 25.80
C MET A 242 -15.38 28.82 25.65
N THR A 243 -15.39 27.65 26.29
CA THR A 243 -14.32 26.65 26.21
C THR A 243 -14.87 25.33 25.68
N ILE A 244 -14.38 24.92 24.52
CA ILE A 244 -14.95 23.84 23.71
C ILE A 244 -13.91 22.74 23.51
N VAL A 245 -14.18 21.54 24.01
CA VAL A 245 -13.30 20.39 23.83
C VAL A 245 -13.50 19.78 22.45
N VAL A 246 -12.41 19.38 21.79
CA VAL A 246 -12.39 18.60 20.55
C VAL A 246 -11.23 17.61 20.57
N SER A 247 -11.39 16.44 19.94
CA SER A 247 -10.29 15.47 19.78
C SER A 247 -9.44 15.82 18.55
N PRO A 248 -8.09 15.93 18.65
CA PRO A 248 -7.23 16.41 17.58
C PRO A 248 -7.34 15.61 16.26
N GLU A 249 -7.30 16.32 15.12
CA GLU A 249 -7.38 15.76 13.76
C GLU A 249 -8.67 14.98 13.42
N THR A 250 -9.71 15.09 14.25
CA THR A 250 -11.07 14.68 13.90
C THR A 250 -11.71 15.69 12.95
N ILE A 251 -12.82 15.31 12.31
CA ILE A 251 -13.63 16.26 11.54
C ILE A 251 -14.23 17.37 12.43
N HIS A 252 -14.45 17.05 13.72
CA HIS A 252 -14.97 17.98 14.73
C HIS A 252 -13.95 19.05 15.10
N ASP A 253 -12.67 18.67 15.23
CA ASP A 253 -11.56 19.62 15.44
C ASP A 253 -11.45 20.59 14.25
N LYS A 254 -11.45 20.08 13.02
CA LYS A 254 -11.43 20.92 11.81
C LYS A 254 -12.65 21.86 11.76
N TRP A 255 -13.86 21.33 11.92
CA TRP A 255 -15.09 22.12 11.88
C TRP A 255 -15.11 23.19 12.98
N ALA A 256 -14.76 22.86 14.22
CA ALA A 256 -14.72 23.80 15.32
C ALA A 256 -13.66 24.89 15.09
N ALA A 257 -12.47 24.52 14.60
CA ALA A 257 -11.41 25.45 14.23
C ALA A 257 -11.83 26.41 13.11
N GLU A 258 -12.69 25.97 12.19
CA GLU A 258 -13.20 26.78 11.08
C GLU A 258 -14.36 27.70 11.48
N ASN A 259 -15.23 27.30 12.41
CA ASN A 259 -16.48 28.00 12.70
C ASN A 259 -16.50 28.74 14.05
N LEU A 260 -15.85 28.23 15.09
CA LEU A 260 -15.92 28.76 16.47
C LEU A 260 -14.76 29.70 16.81
N LYS A 261 -14.48 30.67 15.93
CA LYS A 261 -13.30 31.57 15.99
C LYS A 261 -13.20 32.43 17.26
N GLN A 262 -14.30 32.71 17.95
CA GLN A 262 -14.33 33.51 19.18
C GLN A 262 -14.25 32.65 20.46
N ALA A 263 -14.41 31.33 20.34
CA ALA A 263 -14.32 30.40 21.45
C ALA A 263 -12.88 29.90 21.65
N GLN A 264 -12.55 29.53 22.88
CA GLN A 264 -11.31 28.80 23.16
C GLN A 264 -11.49 27.32 22.85
N LEU A 265 -10.81 26.83 21.82
CA LEU A 265 -10.75 25.39 21.53
C LEU A 265 -9.71 24.70 22.41
N VAL A 266 -10.14 23.64 23.09
CA VAL A 266 -9.32 22.79 23.95
C VAL A 266 -9.13 21.46 23.23
N LYS A 267 -8.05 21.36 22.44
CA LYS A 267 -7.68 20.13 21.74
C LYS A 267 -7.19 19.10 22.75
N MET A 268 -7.90 18.00 22.92
CA MET A 268 -7.64 17.00 23.97
C MET A 268 -7.44 15.60 23.37
N ALA A 269 -6.21 15.07 23.46
CA ALA A 269 -5.89 13.69 23.13
C ALA A 269 -6.13 12.79 24.37
N ALA A 270 -7.40 12.62 24.72
CA ALA A 270 -7.87 11.75 25.79
C ALA A 270 -9.05 10.91 25.28
N SER A 271 -9.36 9.81 25.98
CA SER A 271 -10.54 8.99 25.68
C SER A 271 -11.84 9.75 25.94
N TYR A 272 -12.93 9.34 25.29
CA TYR A 272 -14.23 9.97 25.52
C TYR A 272 -14.72 9.75 26.96
N ASP A 273 -14.38 8.61 27.57
CA ASP A 273 -14.67 8.29 28.96
C ASP A 273 -13.98 9.24 29.96
N GLU A 274 -12.84 9.85 29.59
CA GLU A 274 -12.18 10.92 30.36
C GLU A 274 -12.77 12.30 30.08
N ILE A 275 -13.16 12.58 28.82
CA ILE A 275 -13.72 13.88 28.42
C ILE A 275 -15.12 14.09 29.01
N PHE A 276 -16.01 13.09 28.92
CA PHE A 276 -17.41 13.22 29.31
C PHE A 276 -17.60 13.69 30.78
N PRO A 277 -16.90 13.16 31.80
CA PRO A 277 -16.96 13.67 33.17
C PRO A 277 -16.52 15.14 33.31
N MET A 278 -15.58 15.60 32.48
CA MET A 278 -15.16 17.01 32.47
C MET A 278 -16.25 17.94 31.91
N ILE A 279 -17.07 17.46 30.98
CA ILE A 279 -18.25 18.19 30.51
C ILE A 279 -19.36 18.14 31.54
N GLN A 280 -19.66 16.97 32.09
CA GLN A 280 -20.68 16.78 33.13
C GLN A 280 -20.45 17.70 34.34
N SER A 281 -19.21 17.80 34.80
CA SER A 281 -18.81 18.67 35.94
C SER A 281 -18.73 20.16 35.60
N GLY A 282 -18.96 20.56 34.34
CA GLY A 282 -18.88 21.97 33.91
C GLY A 282 -17.45 22.53 33.81
N LYS A 283 -16.40 21.69 33.85
CA LYS A 283 -15.01 22.11 33.67
C LYS A 283 -14.82 22.83 32.33
N TYR A 284 -15.50 22.34 31.30
CA TYR A 284 -15.61 23.01 29.99
C TYR A 284 -17.09 23.29 29.65
N HIS A 285 -17.32 24.19 28.69
CA HIS A 285 -18.69 24.57 28.30
C HIS A 285 -19.31 23.52 27.38
N ALA A 286 -18.55 22.97 26.44
CA ALA A 286 -19.05 21.92 25.55
C ALA A 286 -17.95 20.97 25.05
N PHE A 287 -18.37 19.86 24.45
CA PHE A 287 -17.56 18.92 23.69
C PHE A 287 -18.23 18.64 22.35
N ILE A 288 -17.44 18.66 21.27
CA ILE A 288 -17.93 18.34 19.92
C ILE A 288 -17.32 17.02 19.47
N ALA A 289 -18.19 16.07 19.13
CA ALA A 289 -17.85 14.69 18.79
C ALA A 289 -18.91 14.07 17.87
N ASP A 290 -18.84 12.76 17.65
CA ASP A 290 -19.84 12.01 16.92
C ASP A 290 -21.21 12.01 17.66
N ALA A 291 -22.29 12.10 16.89
CA ALA A 291 -23.64 12.11 17.42
C ALA A 291 -24.03 10.83 18.17
N ILE A 292 -23.50 9.68 17.76
CA ILE A 292 -23.76 8.39 18.39
C ILE A 292 -23.17 8.38 19.80
N ASP A 293 -21.90 8.74 19.94
CA ASP A 293 -21.20 8.77 21.23
C ASP A 293 -21.87 9.72 22.22
N ILE A 294 -22.13 10.95 21.79
CA ILE A 294 -22.79 11.96 22.63
C ILE A 294 -24.19 11.51 23.04
N TYR A 295 -24.98 10.92 22.12
CA TYR A 295 -26.34 10.47 22.42
C TYR A 295 -26.37 9.23 23.33
N GLN A 296 -25.52 8.24 23.08
CA GLN A 296 -25.38 7.06 23.93
C GLN A 296 -24.94 7.45 25.34
N TRP A 297 -23.94 8.32 25.47
CA TRP A 297 -23.51 8.79 26.79
C TRP A 297 -24.59 9.62 27.49
N TYR A 298 -25.20 10.57 26.79
CA TYR A 298 -26.20 11.47 27.38
C TYR A 298 -27.47 10.72 27.80
N SER A 299 -27.97 9.78 27.01
CA SER A 299 -29.14 8.96 27.37
C SER A 299 -28.91 8.15 28.66
N ARG A 300 -27.70 7.61 28.87
CA ARG A 300 -27.31 6.88 30.08
C ARG A 300 -27.06 7.80 31.29
N ASN A 301 -26.67 9.06 31.06
CA ASN A 301 -26.24 10.00 32.11
C ASN A 301 -27.18 11.21 32.32
N LYS A 302 -28.35 11.24 31.69
CA LYS A 302 -29.29 12.39 31.71
C LYS A 302 -29.64 12.88 33.13
N ASN A 303 -29.83 11.95 34.06
CA ASN A 303 -30.12 12.28 35.47
C ASN A 303 -28.91 12.86 36.22
N ASN A 304 -27.69 12.50 35.78
CA ASN A 304 -26.43 12.90 36.40
C ASN A 304 -25.86 14.20 35.80
N CYS A 305 -26.42 14.67 34.68
CA CYS A 305 -26.18 16.01 34.13
C CYS A 305 -27.52 16.70 33.77
N SER A 306 -28.28 17.09 34.79
CA SER A 306 -29.57 17.78 34.62
C SER A 306 -29.49 19.10 33.83
N GLY A 307 -28.32 19.76 33.86
CA GLY A 307 -28.05 20.96 33.06
C GLY A 307 -27.50 20.69 31.65
N CYS A 308 -27.13 19.46 31.31
CA CYS A 308 -26.58 19.15 29.99
C CYS A 308 -27.66 19.15 28.90
N SER A 309 -27.28 19.60 27.71
CA SER A 309 -28.10 19.51 26.49
C SER A 309 -27.27 18.98 25.31
N VAL A 310 -27.96 18.44 24.31
CA VAL A 310 -27.37 17.85 23.11
C VAL A 310 -27.93 18.52 21.86
N ILE A 311 -27.07 18.89 20.92
CA ILE A 311 -27.45 19.39 19.59
C ILE A 311 -26.70 18.59 18.53
N VAL A 312 -27.45 17.89 17.66
CA VAL A 312 -26.92 17.27 16.44
C VAL A 312 -26.92 18.29 15.31
N PHE A 313 -25.85 18.35 14.51
CA PHE A 313 -25.68 19.35 13.45
C PHE A 313 -24.81 18.84 12.28
N GLY A 314 -24.86 19.58 11.17
CA GLY A 314 -24.13 19.27 9.94
C GLY A 314 -24.70 18.09 9.15
N ASP A 315 -24.08 17.80 8.01
CA ASP A 315 -24.50 16.72 7.12
C ASP A 315 -24.03 15.35 7.60
N SER A 316 -24.78 14.31 7.23
CA SER A 316 -24.44 12.92 7.54
C SER A 316 -23.14 12.49 6.87
N GLN A 317 -22.14 12.10 7.66
CA GLN A 317 -20.83 11.65 7.19
C GLN A 317 -20.76 10.12 7.21
N PRO A 318 -20.42 9.46 6.08
CA PRO A 318 -20.06 8.05 6.11
C PRO A 318 -18.73 7.85 6.82
N PHE A 319 -18.59 6.72 7.50
CA PHE A 319 -17.34 6.26 8.11
C PHE A 319 -17.13 4.78 7.83
N GLY A 320 -15.87 4.37 7.86
CA GLY A 320 -15.52 2.97 7.67
C GLY A 320 -14.03 2.73 7.68
N SER A 321 -13.65 1.53 7.26
CA SER A 321 -12.26 1.12 7.13
C SER A 321 -11.55 1.79 5.94
N PHE A 322 -10.23 1.84 6.02
CA PHE A 322 -9.38 2.28 4.92
C PHE A 322 -8.04 1.55 4.89
N ILE A 323 -7.42 1.58 3.72
CA ILE A 323 -6.08 1.07 3.43
C ILE A 323 -5.21 2.19 2.85
N THR A 324 -3.90 1.97 2.74
CA THR A 324 -3.00 2.94 2.07
C THR A 324 -3.39 3.15 0.60
N ASN A 325 -3.24 4.37 0.08
CA ASN A 325 -3.39 4.64 -1.34
C ASN A 325 -2.16 4.18 -2.18
N LYS A 326 -1.09 3.72 -1.53
CA LYS A 326 0.12 3.15 -2.14
C LYS A 326 -0.13 1.73 -2.68
N ILE A 327 -0.97 1.62 -3.70
CA ILE A 327 -1.35 0.34 -4.30
C ILE A 327 -0.37 -0.05 -5.41
N ILE A 328 0.22 -1.24 -5.30
CA ILE A 328 1.19 -1.77 -6.24
C ILE A 328 0.48 -2.67 -7.26
N ASP A 329 0.41 -2.24 -8.52
CA ASP A 329 0.08 -3.12 -9.63
C ASP A 329 1.31 -3.97 -10.00
N SER A 330 1.18 -5.30 -9.98
CA SER A 330 2.25 -6.25 -10.31
C SER A 330 2.79 -6.09 -11.74
N GLY A 331 2.03 -5.47 -12.65
CA GLY A 331 2.50 -5.15 -14.01
C GLY A 331 3.45 -3.94 -14.09
N SER A 332 3.52 -3.09 -13.06
CA SER A 332 4.21 -1.79 -13.14
C SER A 332 5.74 -1.91 -13.11
N CYS A 333 6.32 -2.63 -12.15
CA CYS A 333 7.77 -2.85 -12.05
C CYS A 333 8.36 -3.54 -13.30
N MET A 334 7.63 -4.50 -13.90
CA MET A 334 8.14 -5.22 -15.07
C MET A 334 8.11 -4.39 -16.38
N ARG A 335 7.11 -3.52 -16.58
CA ARG A 335 7.01 -2.72 -17.82
C ARG A 335 8.14 -1.71 -17.98
N GLY A 336 8.53 -1.04 -16.89
CA GLY A 336 9.70 -0.14 -16.89
C GLY A 336 11.01 -0.90 -17.18
N SER A 337 11.19 -2.05 -16.52
CA SER A 337 12.38 -2.89 -16.66
C SER A 337 12.56 -3.45 -18.09
N LEU A 338 11.48 -3.88 -18.75
CA LEU A 338 11.58 -4.46 -20.09
C LEU A 338 12.00 -3.42 -21.14
N SER A 339 11.43 -2.22 -21.10
CA SER A 339 11.78 -1.15 -22.04
C SER A 339 13.23 -0.69 -21.88
N SER A 340 13.73 -0.61 -20.64
CA SER A 340 15.12 -0.23 -20.38
C SER A 340 16.11 -1.35 -20.73
N MET A 341 15.74 -2.63 -20.53
CA MET A 341 16.54 -3.77 -21.02
C MET A 341 16.67 -3.76 -22.54
N ILE A 342 15.58 -3.55 -23.29
CA ILE A 342 15.62 -3.53 -24.77
C ILE A 342 16.57 -2.42 -25.26
N LEU A 343 16.49 -1.22 -24.68
CA LEU A 343 17.38 -0.11 -25.03
C LEU A 343 18.85 -0.42 -24.69
N PHE A 344 19.11 -1.01 -23.51
CA PHE A 344 20.47 -1.38 -23.11
C PHE A 344 21.06 -2.45 -24.02
N VAL A 345 20.31 -3.52 -24.33
CA VAL A 345 20.74 -4.59 -25.25
C VAL A 345 20.97 -4.03 -26.65
N ALA A 346 20.12 -3.13 -27.15
CA ALA A 346 20.34 -2.45 -28.43
C ALA A 346 21.65 -1.64 -28.44
N LEU A 347 21.93 -0.89 -27.36
CA LEU A 347 23.18 -0.13 -27.21
C LEU A 347 24.41 -1.05 -27.22
N GLN A 348 24.34 -2.18 -26.51
CA GLN A 348 25.40 -3.20 -26.49
C GLN A 348 25.65 -3.80 -27.87
N LEU A 349 24.59 -4.10 -28.63
CA LEU A 349 24.72 -4.60 -30.01
C LEU A 349 25.37 -3.56 -30.93
N VAL A 350 25.00 -2.28 -30.81
CA VAL A 350 25.63 -1.18 -31.56
C VAL A 350 27.12 -1.07 -31.22
N LEU A 351 27.51 -1.15 -29.95
CA LEU A 351 28.92 -1.14 -29.54
C LEU A 351 29.70 -2.34 -30.12
N VAL A 352 29.12 -3.55 -30.09
CA VAL A 352 29.74 -4.74 -30.70
C VAL A 352 29.90 -4.61 -32.22
N VAL A 353 28.98 -3.92 -32.91
CA VAL A 353 29.12 -3.62 -34.34
C VAL A 353 30.23 -2.59 -34.58
N ILE A 354 30.27 -1.49 -33.83
CA ILE A 354 31.29 -0.45 -33.97
C ILE A 354 32.70 -1.04 -33.71
N CYS A 355 32.87 -1.83 -32.67
CA CYS A 355 34.14 -2.52 -32.34
C CYS A 355 34.55 -3.63 -33.33
N LYS A 356 33.81 -3.87 -34.42
CA LYS A 356 34.24 -4.70 -35.55
C LYS A 356 34.72 -3.91 -36.77
N TYR A 357 34.47 -2.59 -36.79
CA TYR A 357 34.86 -1.69 -37.88
C TYR A 357 36.02 -0.75 -37.50
N ILE A 358 36.51 -0.85 -36.26
CA ILE A 358 37.74 -0.23 -35.74
C ILE A 358 38.75 -1.35 -35.50
#